data_AF-A0A5J5ILV9-F1
#
_entry.id   AF-A0A5J5ILV9-F1
#
_cell.length_a   1.000
_cell.length_b   1.000
_cell.length_c   1.000
_cell.angle_alpha   90.00
_cell.angle_beta   90.00
_cell.angle_gamma   90.00
#
_symmetry.space_group_name_H-M   'P 1'
#
loop_
_entity.id
_entity.type
_entity.pdbx_description
1 polymer ?
#
loop_
_entity_poly.entity_id
_entity_poly.type
_entity_poly.pdbx_seq_one_letter_code
_entity_poly.pdbx_strand_id
1 'polypeptide(L)'
;MKKVILTLLVAIFAAGAFAQTTTPKTDKKQDMKDLRKDDREVRHDKRLRNYELKHGDKAEAKAETKDIKADRKDMAGDVKDLKHDGVKHPMKRANNQIHRQNARHH
;
A
#
# COMPACT_ATOMS: atom_id res chain seq x y z
N MET A 1 -57.36 38.23 32.89
CA MET A 1 -55.93 38.62 32.89
C MET A 1 -55.22 37.68 33.88
N LYS A 2 -54.16 36.91 33.60
CA LYS A 2 -53.15 36.87 32.54
C LYS A 2 -52.88 35.39 32.18
N LYS A 3 -52.34 35.19 30.98
CA LYS A 3 -52.26 33.92 30.25
C LYS A 3 -51.09 33.04 30.72
N VAL A 4 -51.32 31.74 30.60
CA VAL A 4 -50.44 30.56 30.58
C VAL A 4 -48.96 30.86 30.32
N ILE A 5 -48.09 30.43 31.22
CA ILE A 5 -46.64 30.44 31.06
C ILE A 5 -46.24 29.24 30.20
N LEU A 6 -45.72 29.57 29.02
CA LEU A 6 -45.22 28.70 27.97
C LEU A 6 -44.00 27.90 28.46
N THR A 7 -44.14 26.58 28.52
CA THR A 7 -43.05 25.63 28.72
C THR A 7 -42.15 25.59 27.48
N LEU A 8 -40.88 25.94 27.66
CA LEU A 8 -39.80 25.75 26.68
C LEU A 8 -38.64 25.07 27.40
N LEU A 9 -38.34 23.81 27.08
CA LEU A 9 -37.00 23.24 27.21
C LEU A 9 -36.87 21.94 26.40
N VAL A 10 -36.45 22.16 25.14
CA VAL A 10 -35.40 21.45 24.38
C VAL A 10 -35.40 19.91 24.38
N ALA A 11 -35.64 19.38 23.18
CA ALA A 11 -35.42 18.01 22.76
C ALA A 11 -33.96 17.55 22.92
N ILE A 12 -33.75 16.33 23.43
CA ILE A 12 -32.50 15.59 23.23
C ILE A 12 -32.84 14.34 22.41
N PHE A 13 -32.47 14.42 21.12
CA PHE A 13 -32.34 13.31 20.21
C PHE A 13 -31.26 12.35 20.75
N ALA A 14 -31.65 11.14 21.17
CA ALA A 14 -30.72 10.04 21.39
C ALA A 14 -30.82 9.07 20.21
N ALA A 15 -30.34 9.51 19.04
CA ALA A 15 -30.03 8.65 17.91
C ALA A 15 -28.50 8.64 17.75
N GLY A 16 -27.86 7.52 18.10
CA GLY A 16 -26.43 7.32 17.92
C GLY A 16 -25.98 6.07 18.69
N ALA A 17 -25.24 5.12 18.14
CA ALA A 17 -24.52 5.10 16.88
C ALA A 17 -24.42 3.65 16.41
N PHE A 18 -24.78 3.37 15.15
CA PHE A 18 -24.22 2.21 14.47
C PHE A 18 -22.73 2.49 14.35
N ALA A 19 -21.92 1.82 15.16
CA ALA A 19 -20.50 1.70 14.95
C ALA A 19 -20.30 0.93 13.63
N GLN A 20 -20.38 1.65 12.51
CA GLN A 20 -19.90 1.18 11.23
C GLN A 20 -18.40 1.00 11.41
N THR A 21 -17.98 -0.23 11.69
CA THR A 21 -16.59 -0.63 11.63
C THR A 21 -16.16 -0.46 10.17
N THR A 22 -15.71 0.73 9.80
CA THR A 22 -14.98 0.95 8.56
C THR A 22 -13.66 0.21 8.72
N THR A 23 -13.66 -1.07 8.39
CA THR A 23 -12.43 -1.74 7.97
C THR A 23 -11.78 -0.80 6.97
N PRO A 24 -10.56 -0.28 7.21
CA PRO A 24 -9.92 0.57 6.23
C PRO A 24 -9.86 -0.22 4.94
N LYS A 25 -10.61 0.22 3.95
CA LYS A 25 -10.65 -0.40 2.64
C LYS A 25 -9.29 -0.10 2.03
N THR A 26 -8.39 -1.08 2.05
CA THR A 26 -7.09 -0.94 1.40
C THR A 26 -7.32 -0.55 -0.06
N ASP A 27 -6.58 0.46 -0.53
CA ASP A 27 -6.77 0.97 -1.88
C ASP A 27 -5.96 0.11 -2.85
N LYS A 28 -6.63 -0.85 -3.48
CA LYS A 28 -6.10 -1.70 -4.56
C LYS A 28 -5.22 -0.97 -5.58
N LYS A 29 -5.55 0.29 -5.90
CA LYS A 29 -4.76 1.07 -6.87
C LYS A 29 -3.42 1.49 -6.28
N GLN A 30 -3.42 1.87 -5.01
CA GLN A 30 -2.24 2.26 -4.26
C GLN A 30 -1.35 1.04 -4.02
N ASP A 31 -1.89 -0.07 -3.52
CA ASP A 31 -1.10 -1.30 -3.32
C ASP A 31 -0.52 -1.82 -4.65
N MET A 32 -1.24 -1.66 -5.76
CA MET A 32 -0.69 -2.03 -7.06
C MET A 32 0.38 -1.08 -7.56
N LYS A 33 0.36 0.17 -7.13
CA LYS A 33 1.40 1.14 -7.45
C LYS A 33 2.65 0.85 -6.64
N ASP A 34 2.50 0.60 -5.35
CA ASP A 34 3.59 0.32 -4.43
C ASP A 34 4.26 -1.01 -4.80
N LEU A 35 3.48 -2.07 -5.05
CA LEU A 35 4.02 -3.35 -5.53
C LEU A 35 4.87 -3.23 -6.81
N ARG A 36 4.51 -2.32 -7.73
CA ARG A 36 5.31 -2.06 -8.94
C ARG A 36 6.57 -1.25 -8.65
N LYS A 37 6.52 -0.35 -7.67
CA LYS A 37 7.64 0.48 -7.26
C LYS A 37 8.69 -0.41 -6.60
N ASP A 38 8.30 -1.16 -5.59
CA ASP A 38 9.17 -2.07 -4.84
C ASP A 38 9.77 -3.14 -5.76
N ASP A 39 9.00 -3.70 -6.71
CA ASP A 39 9.55 -4.65 -7.68
C ASP A 39 10.64 -4.03 -8.58
N ARG A 40 10.56 -2.73 -8.89
CA ARG A 40 11.62 -2.02 -9.63
C ARG A 40 12.84 -1.76 -8.75
N GLU A 41 12.64 -1.36 -7.51
CA GLU A 41 13.69 -1.10 -6.52
C GLU A 41 14.47 -2.40 -6.24
N VAL A 42 13.79 -3.51 -5.93
CA VAL A 42 14.42 -4.83 -5.80
C VAL A 42 15.22 -5.24 -7.03
N ARG A 43 14.77 -4.94 -8.24
CA ARG A 43 15.53 -5.25 -9.48
C ARG A 43 16.76 -4.36 -9.61
N HIS A 44 16.65 -3.09 -9.23
CA HIS A 44 17.74 -2.14 -9.23
C HIS A 44 18.81 -2.55 -8.22
N ASP A 45 18.44 -2.77 -6.97
CA ASP A 45 19.35 -3.06 -5.87
C ASP A 45 20.01 -4.42 -6.04
N LYS A 46 19.32 -5.39 -6.67
CA LYS A 46 19.97 -6.65 -7.08
C LYS A 46 21.10 -6.42 -8.08
N ARG A 47 20.95 -5.48 -9.02
CA ARG A 47 22.01 -5.14 -9.98
C ARG A 47 23.16 -4.44 -9.26
N LEU A 48 22.84 -3.47 -8.41
CA LEU A 48 23.84 -2.72 -7.65
C LEU A 48 24.61 -3.64 -6.70
N ARG A 49 23.94 -4.44 -5.88
CA ARG A 49 24.58 -5.47 -5.05
C ARG A 49 25.52 -6.37 -5.84
N ASN A 50 25.08 -6.86 -7.00
CA ASN A 50 25.91 -7.73 -7.83
C ASN A 50 27.12 -6.98 -8.44
N TYR A 51 26.98 -5.69 -8.70
CA TYR A 51 28.08 -4.83 -9.12
C TYR A 51 29.08 -4.63 -7.97
N GLU A 52 28.61 -4.25 -6.77
CA GLU A 52 29.44 -4.05 -5.58
C GLU A 52 30.21 -5.34 -5.20
N LEU A 53 29.53 -6.49 -5.24
CA LEU A 53 30.16 -7.79 -4.98
C LEU A 53 31.26 -8.14 -5.99
N LYS A 54 31.16 -7.67 -7.24
CA LYS A 54 32.19 -7.87 -8.26
C LYS A 54 33.39 -6.94 -8.06
N HIS A 55 33.18 -5.75 -7.51
CA HIS A 55 34.24 -4.75 -7.27
C HIS A 55 34.90 -4.90 -5.90
N GLY A 56 34.31 -5.70 -5.01
CA GLY A 56 34.87 -6.03 -3.69
C GLY A 56 34.24 -5.24 -2.53
N ASP A 57 33.28 -4.38 -2.82
CA ASP A 57 32.62 -3.47 -1.87
C ASP A 57 31.52 -4.19 -1.08
N LYS A 58 31.96 -5.05 -0.16
CA LYS A 58 31.06 -5.89 0.66
C LYS A 58 30.15 -5.08 1.59
N ALA A 59 30.55 -3.87 1.97
CA ALA A 59 29.75 -2.99 2.82
C ALA A 59 28.51 -2.48 2.08
N GLU A 60 28.70 -1.94 0.87
CA GLU A 60 27.62 -1.47 0.00
C GLU A 60 26.71 -2.65 -0.41
N ALA A 61 27.29 -3.78 -0.80
CA ALA A 61 26.51 -4.99 -1.07
C ALA A 61 25.63 -5.44 0.12
N LYS A 62 26.06 -5.17 1.36
CA LYS A 62 25.26 -5.46 2.56
C LYS A 62 24.14 -4.44 2.75
N ALA A 63 24.36 -3.18 2.40
CA ALA A 63 23.31 -2.15 2.39
C ALA A 63 22.21 -2.53 1.38
N GLU A 64 22.58 -2.78 0.13
CA GLU A 64 21.65 -3.24 -0.92
C GLU A 64 20.89 -4.51 -0.52
N THR A 65 21.54 -5.42 0.22
CA THR A 65 20.88 -6.63 0.72
C THR A 65 19.82 -6.33 1.78
N LYS A 66 19.98 -5.28 2.58
CA LYS A 66 18.96 -4.85 3.55
C LYS A 66 17.78 -4.21 2.85
N ASP A 67 18.03 -3.36 1.87
CA ASP A 67 16.97 -2.67 1.13
C ASP A 67 16.10 -3.67 0.37
N ILE A 68 16.73 -4.64 -0.33
CA ILE A 68 16.01 -5.77 -0.94
C ILE A 68 15.16 -6.56 0.06
N LYS A 69 15.58 -6.68 1.32
CA LYS A 69 14.78 -7.37 2.35
C LYS A 69 13.61 -6.53 2.82
N ALA A 70 13.78 -5.22 2.93
CA ALA A 70 12.72 -4.29 3.28
C ALA A 70 11.65 -4.29 2.19
N ASP A 71 12.02 -4.04 0.95
CA ASP A 71 11.09 -4.03 -0.19
C ASP A 71 10.36 -5.37 -0.33
N ARG A 72 11.05 -6.51 -0.16
CA ARG A 72 10.40 -7.83 -0.19
C ARG A 72 9.32 -8.00 0.87
N LYS A 73 9.48 -7.36 2.03
CA LYS A 73 8.49 -7.40 3.11
C LYS A 73 7.29 -6.54 2.74
N ASP A 74 7.52 -5.35 2.20
CA ASP A 74 6.48 -4.42 1.79
C ASP A 74 5.67 -5.02 0.62
N MET A 75 6.35 -5.56 -0.41
CA MET A 75 5.73 -6.35 -1.47
C MET A 75 4.87 -7.51 -0.96
N ALA A 76 5.29 -8.19 0.12
CA ALA A 76 4.52 -9.29 0.70
C ALA A 76 3.24 -8.77 1.39
N GLY A 77 3.30 -7.58 2.01
CA GLY A 77 2.15 -6.84 2.50
C GLY A 77 1.17 -6.51 1.38
N ASP A 78 1.62 -5.80 0.36
CA ASP A 78 0.80 -5.39 -0.79
C ASP A 78 0.17 -6.60 -1.49
N VAL A 79 0.92 -7.69 -1.69
CA VAL A 79 0.40 -8.91 -2.29
C VAL A 79 -0.69 -9.52 -1.44
N LYS A 80 -0.56 -9.49 -0.11
CA LYS A 80 -1.56 -10.01 0.81
C LYS A 80 -2.83 -9.16 0.73
N ASP A 81 -2.69 -7.84 0.78
CA ASP A 81 -3.82 -6.92 0.77
C ASP A 81 -4.56 -6.99 -0.57
N LEU A 82 -3.83 -6.99 -1.69
CA LEU A 82 -4.39 -7.20 -3.02
C LEU A 82 -5.13 -8.53 -3.18
N LYS A 83 -4.64 -9.60 -2.53
CA LYS A 83 -5.34 -10.89 -2.53
C LYS A 83 -6.62 -10.84 -1.70
N HIS A 84 -6.60 -10.20 -0.52
CA HIS A 84 -7.82 -9.95 0.26
C HIS A 84 -8.85 -9.15 -0.53
N ASP A 85 -8.35 -8.23 -1.35
CA ASP A 85 -9.12 -7.43 -2.28
C ASP A 85 -9.54 -8.15 -3.57
N GLY A 86 -9.25 -9.45 -3.71
CA GLY A 86 -9.70 -10.27 -4.84
C GLY A 86 -8.86 -10.15 -6.11
N VAL A 87 -7.68 -9.52 -6.05
CA VAL A 87 -6.77 -9.44 -7.20
C VAL A 87 -6.07 -10.78 -7.40
N LYS A 88 -6.40 -11.46 -8.50
CA LYS A 88 -5.75 -12.71 -8.90
C LYS A 88 -4.33 -12.44 -9.43
N HIS A 89 -3.35 -13.13 -8.86
CA HIS A 89 -1.92 -13.05 -9.20
C HIS A 89 -1.35 -11.61 -9.21
N PRO A 90 -1.34 -10.90 -8.07
CA PRO A 90 -0.89 -9.50 -8.00
C PRO A 90 0.49 -9.27 -8.61
N MET A 91 1.47 -10.10 -8.27
CA MET A 91 2.83 -10.04 -8.81
C MET A 91 2.89 -10.14 -10.34
N LYS A 92 2.16 -11.10 -10.93
CA LYS A 92 2.14 -11.26 -12.39
C LYS A 92 1.52 -10.03 -13.07
N ARG A 93 0.49 -9.44 -12.46
CA ARG A 93 -0.15 -8.21 -12.96
C ARG A 93 0.79 -7.02 -12.86
N ALA A 94 1.49 -6.83 -11.74
CA ALA A 94 2.51 -5.80 -11.58
C ALA A 94 3.59 -5.92 -12.66
N ASN A 95 4.17 -7.12 -12.83
CA ASN A 95 5.20 -7.38 -13.82
C ASN A 95 4.74 -7.09 -15.25
N ASN A 96 3.54 -7.52 -15.61
CA ASN A 96 2.96 -7.24 -16.92
C ASN A 96 2.74 -5.73 -17.13
N GLN A 97 2.34 -4.99 -16.09
CA GLN A 97 2.16 -3.54 -16.16
C GLN A 97 3.50 -2.82 -16.32
N ILE A 98 4.54 -3.20 -15.56
CA ILE A 98 5.90 -2.66 -15.73
C ILE A 98 6.40 -2.92 -17.15
N HIS A 99 6.25 -4.15 -17.66
CA HIS A 99 6.69 -4.50 -19.00
C HIS A 99 5.96 -3.68 -20.09
N ARG A 100 4.63 -3.54 -19.97
CA ARG A 100 3.84 -2.71 -20.88
C ARG A 100 4.21 -1.22 -20.82
N GLN A 101 4.54 -0.70 -19.64
CA GLN A 101 5.02 0.68 -19.50
C GLN A 101 6.33 0.86 -20.25
N ASN A 102 7.31 -0.01 -20.03
CA ASN A 102 8.59 0.06 -20.73
C ASN A 102 8.44 -0.05 -22.25
N ALA A 103 7.59 -0.97 -22.73
CA ALA A 103 7.34 -1.15 -24.17
C ALA A 103 6.65 0.02 -24.86
N ARG A 104 5.99 0.93 -24.11
CA ARG A 104 5.38 2.15 -24.66
C ARG A 104 6.33 3.33 -24.75
N HIS A 105 7.46 3.24 -24.07
CA HIS A 105 8.49 4.30 -24.03
C HIS A 105 9.67 4.01 -24.97
N HIS A 106 9.54 2.99 -25.82
CA HIS A 106 10.44 2.66 -26.93
C HIS A 106 9.72 2.88 -28.25
#